data_AF-A0A117KLA6-F1
#
_entry.id   AF-A0A117KLA6-F1
#
_cell.length_a   1.000
_cell.length_b   1.000
_cell.length_c   1.000
_cell.angle_alpha   90.00
_cell.angle_beta   90.00
_cell.angle_gamma   90.00
#
_symmetry.space_group_name_H-M   'P 1'
#
loop_
_entity.id
_entity.type
_entity.pdbx_description
1 polymer ?
#
loop_
_entity_poly.entity_id
_entity_poly.type
_entity_poly.pdbx_seq_one_letter_code
_entity_poly.pdbx_strand_id
1 'polypeptide(L)' 'MKPHCVMMVKYVLPALRAKVALELIDRGYRVKDVADLLGLTQAAVSQYLKSKRGQRG' A
#
# COMPACT_ATOMS: atom_id res chain seq x y z
N MET A 1 21.79 16.93 -2.30
CA MET A 1 21.09 16.04 -1.35
C MET A 1 19.59 16.19 -1.56
N LYS A 2 18.81 15.10 -1.67
CA LYS A 2 17.35 15.22 -1.77
C LYS A 2 16.78 15.59 -0.39
N PRO A 3 15.80 16.52 -0.29
CA PRO A 3 15.18 16.87 0.98
C PRO A 3 14.52 15.63 1.62
N HIS A 4 14.54 15.56 2.95
CA HIS A 4 13.97 14.43 3.70
C HIS A 4 12.49 14.19 3.39
N CYS A 5 11.70 15.26 3.20
CA CYS A 5 10.29 15.16 2.83
C CYS A 5 10.09 14.43 1.47
N VAL A 6 10.97 14.65 0.50
CA VAL A 6 10.92 13.98 -0.81
C VAL A 6 11.19 12.48 -0.65
N MET A 7 12.12 12.10 0.22
CA MET A 7 12.37 10.68 0.51
C MET A 7 11.18 10.04 1.22
N MET A 8 10.59 10.75 2.19
CA MET A 8 9.46 10.24 2.96
C MET A 8 8.23 9.98 2.08
N VAL A 9 7.90 10.92 1.19
CA VAL A 9 6.75 10.81 0.29
C VAL A 9 6.97 9.76 -0.80
N LYS A 10 8.20 9.58 -1.29
CA LYS A 10 8.49 8.63 -2.37
C LYS A 10 8.60 7.18 -1.93
N TYR A 11 9.08 6.93 -0.71
CA TYR A 11 9.42 5.57 -0.28
C TYR A 11 8.66 5.14 0.97
N VAL A 12 8.63 6.00 2.00
CA VAL A 12 8.11 5.59 3.31
C VAL A 12 6.58 5.59 3.35
N LEU A 13 5.93 6.68 2.94
CA LEU A 13 4.47 6.75 2.91
C LEU A 13 3.83 5.67 2.01
N PRO A 14 4.34 5.39 0.78
CA PRO A 14 3.81 4.32 -0.04
C PRO A 14 4.00 2.94 0.59
N ALA A 15 5.17 2.66 1.17
CA ALA A 15 5.44 1.38 1.83
C ALA A 15 4.53 1.17 3.05
N LEU A 16 4.33 2.21 3.86
CA LEU A 16 3.44 2.16 5.03
C LEU A 16 2.00 1.87 4.60
N ARG A 17 1.48 2.59 3.60
CA ARG A 17 0.12 2.36 3.07
C ARG A 17 -0.06 0.93 2.58
N ALA A 18 0.91 0.39 1.84
CA ALA A 18 0.87 -0.98 1.38
C ALA A 18 0.86 -1.96 2.55
N LYS A 19 1.72 -1.79 3.56
CA LYS A 19 1.75 -2.66 4.74
C LYS A 19 0.42 -2.68 5.49
N VAL A 20 -0.17 -1.51 5.75
CA VAL A 20 -1.47 -1.42 6.44
C VAL A 20 -2.58 -2.09 5.61
N ALA A 21 -2.63 -1.84 4.30
CA ALA A 21 -3.60 -2.47 3.43
C ALA A 21 -3.48 -4.01 3.43
N LEU A 22 -2.25 -4.53 3.35
CA LEU A 22 -1.98 -5.96 3.32
C LEU A 22 -2.34 -6.66 4.64
N GLU A 23 -2.11 -6.01 5.78
CA GLU A 23 -2.50 -6.51 7.10
C GLU A 23 -4.02 -6.60 7.25
N LEU A 24 -4.76 -5.59 6.78
CA LEU A 24 -6.22 -5.63 6.80
C LEU A 24 -6.78 -6.76 5.92
N ILE A 25 -6.23 -6.96 4.72
CA ILE A 25 -6.63 -8.09 3.88
C ILE A 25 -6.33 -9.43 4.57
N ASP A 26 -5.19 -9.57 5.26
CA ASP A 26 -4.82 -10.78 6.00
C ASP A 26 -5.83 -11.10 7.12
N ARG A 27 -6.38 -10.05 7.74
CA ARG A 27 -7.45 -10.15 8.75
C ARG A 27 -8.84 -10.44 8.17
N GLY A 28 -8.95 -10.64 6.86
CA GLY A 28 -10.20 -11.05 6.19
C GLY A 28 -11.04 -9.91 5.62
N TYR A 29 -10.55 -8.67 5.63
CA TYR A 29 -11.26 -7.57 4.97
C TYR A 29 -11.22 -7.72 3.44
N ARG A 30 -12.27 -7.26 2.75
CA ARG A 30 -12.31 -7.28 1.28
C ARG A 30 -11.54 -6.09 0.72
N VAL A 31 -11.01 -6.23 -0.50
CA VAL A 31 -10.24 -5.18 -1.20
C VAL A 31 -11.00 -3.86 -1.30
N LYS A 32 -12.31 -3.93 -1.57
CA LYS A 32 -13.17 -2.74 -1.62
C LYS A 32 -13.23 -2.02 -0.28
N ASP A 33 -13.51 -2.76 0.80
CA ASP A 33 -13.65 -2.19 2.14
C ASP A 33 -12.31 -1.57 2.61
N VAL A 34 -11.17 -2.21 2.31
CA VAL A 34 -9.84 -1.65 2.61
C VAL A 34 -9.54 -0.39 1.80
N ALA A 35 -9.93 -0.35 0.53
CA ALA A 35 -9.76 0.84 -0.30
C ALA A 35 -10.57 2.03 0.25
N ASP A 36 -11.82 1.78 0.63
CA ASP A 36 -12.71 2.79 1.22
C ASP A 36 -12.16 3.28 2.58
N LEU A 37 -11.70 2.36 3.46
CA LEU A 37 -11.12 2.69 4.76
C LEU A 37 -9.83 3.52 4.68
N LEU A 38 -8.98 3.24 3.68
CA LEU A 38 -7.69 3.92 3.52
C LEU A 38 -7.75 5.15 2.61
N GLY A 39 -8.92 5.46 2.03
CA GLY A 39 -9.08 6.53 1.05
C GLY A 39 -8.27 6.29 -0.23
N LEU A 40 -8.17 5.04 -0.66
CA LEU A 40 -7.43 4.59 -1.84
C LEU A 40 -8.38 4.06 -2.91
N THR A 41 -7.87 3.89 -4.13
CA THR A 41 -8.61 3.17 -5.17
C THR A 41 -8.49 1.66 -4.96
N GLN A 42 -9.51 0.90 -5.36
CA GLN A 42 -9.43 -0.58 -5.35
C GLN A 42 -8.26 -1.09 -6.20
N ALA A 43 -7.94 -0.38 -7.30
CA ALA A 43 -6.78 -0.70 -8.15
C ALA A 43 -5.45 -0.57 -7.39
N ALA A 44 -5.28 0.46 -6.57
CA ALA A 44 -4.06 0.63 -5.76
C ALA A 44 -3.90 -0.50 -4.73
N VAL A 45 -4.98 -0.87 -4.03
CA VAL A 45 -4.96 -1.99 -3.07
C VAL A 45 -4.69 -3.33 -3.79
N SER A 46 -5.29 -3.54 -4.96
CA SER A 46 -5.02 -4.71 -5.81
C SER A 46 -3.55 -4.77 -6.26
N GLN A 47 -2.93 -3.64 -6.60
CA GLN A 47 -1.50 -3.58 -6.91
C GLN A 47 -0.62 -3.94 -5.71
N TYR A 48 -0.98 -3.53 -4.50
CA TYR A 48 -0.24 -3.91 -3.29
C TYR A 48 -0.28 -5.43 -3.06
N LEU A 49 -1.42 -6.07 -3.30
CA LEU A 49 -1.54 -7.53 -3.23
C LEU A 49 -0.67 -8.25 -4.25
N LYS A 50 -0.59 -7.73 -5.49
CA LYS A 50 0.32 -8.26 -6.52
C LYS A 50 1.78 -8.11 -6.09
N SER A 51 2.13 -6.98 -5.48
CA SER A 51 3.49 -6.75 -4.95
C SER A 51 3.81 -7.60 -3.71
N LYS A 52 2.82 -8.09 -2.94
CA LYS A 52 3.03 -8.99 -1.78
C LYS A 52 3.73 -10.30 -2.18
N ARG A 53 3.56 -10.77 -3.43
CA ARG A 53 4.10 -12.06 -3.92
C ARG A 53 5.14 -11.96 -5.04
N GLY A 54 5.74 -10.79 -5.25
CA GLY A 54 6.83 -10.66 -6.21
C GLY A 54 7.29 -9.23 -6.44
N GLN A 55 8.44 -8.90 -5.86
CA GLN A 55 9.37 -7.99 -6.50
C GLN A 55 10.68 -8.75 -6.72
N ARG A 56 10.79 -9.39 -7.90
CA ARG A 56 12.04 -9.40 -8.67
C ARG A 56 11.95 -8.18 -9.57
N GLY A 57 12.76 -7.16 -9.33
CA GLY A 57 12.80 -5.94 -10.14
C GLY A 57 13.00 -4.70 -9.30
#